data_AF-A0A1V4TAQ1-F1
#
_entry.id   AF-A0A1V4TAQ1-F1
#
_cell.length_a   1.000
_cell.length_b   1.000
_cell.length_c   1.000
_cell.angle_alpha   90.00
_cell.angle_beta   90.00
_cell.angle_gamma   90.00
#
_symmetry.space_group_name_H-M   'P 1'
#
loop_
_entity.id
_entity.type
_entity.pdbx_description
1 polymer ?
#
loop_
_entity_poly.entity_id
_entity_poly.type
_entity_poly.pdbx_seq_one_letter_code
_entity_poly.pdbx_strand_id
1 'polypeptide(L)'
;MYEEDEFNEEIIEDEEEIESEEVNGEEIEEEGEDLPFAKAEVVRLMKQNLDRDKMIRERVKVEMNKFLGEVLVKVCEQLNEYPYTTIEYEMLKESIYPYQNIERINEEKKRILMHLHAIKADCDALSMDVQKTLKLKDVHEEESDPAFLD
;
A
#
# COMPACT_ATOMS: atom_id res chain seq x y z
N MET A 1 2.24 33.19 -9.10
CA MET A 1 2.70 32.59 -10.37
C MET A 1 3.57 31.44 -9.93
N TYR A 2 2.98 30.25 -9.85
CA TYR A 2 3.67 29.06 -9.37
C TYR A 2 4.26 28.37 -10.60
N GLU A 3 5.55 28.10 -10.52
CA GLU A 3 6.38 27.52 -11.57
C GLU A 3 5.85 26.12 -11.90
N GLU A 4 5.57 25.91 -13.18
CA GLU A 4 5.31 24.60 -13.76
C GLU A 4 6.64 23.86 -13.85
N ASP A 5 6.76 22.73 -13.15
CA ASP A 5 7.87 21.80 -13.33
C ASP A 5 7.82 21.24 -14.75
N GLU A 6 8.68 21.83 -15.59
CA GLU A 6 8.91 21.52 -16.98
C GLU A 6 9.53 20.11 -17.09
N PHE A 7 8.71 19.13 -17.52
CA PHE A 7 9.17 17.79 -17.85
C PHE A 7 10.02 17.87 -19.13
N ASN A 8 11.31 18.14 -18.96
CA ASN A 8 12.29 18.21 -20.03
C ASN A 8 12.63 16.78 -20.50
N GLU A 9 11.90 16.28 -21.50
CA GLU A 9 12.22 15.03 -22.20
C GLU A 9 13.34 15.32 -23.22
N GLU A 10 14.59 15.18 -22.76
CA GLU A 10 15.74 15.08 -23.64
C GLU A 10 15.63 13.75 -24.40
N ILE A 11 15.28 13.85 -25.70
CA ILE A 11 15.31 12.75 -26.65
C ILE A 11 16.78 12.35 -26.83
N ILE A 12 17.21 11.30 -26.16
CA ILE A 12 18.48 10.63 -26.43
C ILE A 12 18.18 9.58 -27.50
N GLU A 13 18.48 9.93 -28.75
CA GLU A 13 18.62 8.99 -29.87
C GLU A 13 19.87 8.14 -29.64
N ASP A 14 19.72 7.00 -28.95
CA ASP A 14 20.73 5.93 -28.98
C ASP A 14 20.24 4.83 -29.92
N GLU A 15 20.71 4.92 -31.18
CA GLU A 15 20.84 3.78 -32.08
C GLU A 15 21.89 2.82 -31.52
N GLU A 16 21.46 1.83 -30.71
CA GLU A 16 22.30 0.67 -30.40
C GLU A 16 21.60 -0.65 -30.79
N GLU A 17 22.18 -1.23 -31.84
CA GLU A 17 22.29 -2.64 -32.21
C GLU A 17 21.22 -3.62 -31.69
N ILE A 18 20.42 -4.06 -32.66
CA ILE A 18 19.61 -5.28 -32.59
C ILE A 18 20.56 -6.48 -32.47
N GLU A 19 20.92 -6.87 -31.24
CA GLU A 19 21.48 -8.20 -30.98
C GLU A 19 20.37 -9.24 -31.03
N SER A 20 20.30 -9.90 -32.18
CA SER A 20 19.48 -11.05 -32.47
C SER A 20 20.06 -12.31 -31.82
N GLU A 21 19.83 -12.53 -30.52
CA GLU A 21 20.08 -13.83 -29.88
C GLU A 21 19.00 -14.15 -28.85
N GLU A 22 17.93 -14.82 -29.31
CA GLU A 22 17.43 -16.10 -28.77
C GLU A 22 16.10 -16.43 -29.45
N VAL A 23 16.22 -17.05 -30.63
CA VAL A 23 15.18 -17.94 -31.15
C VAL A 23 15.28 -19.21 -30.29
N ASN A 24 14.51 -19.27 -29.20
CA ASN A 24 14.16 -20.53 -28.59
C ASN A 24 12.66 -20.74 -28.78
N GLY A 25 12.35 -21.66 -29.69
CA GLY A 25 11.00 -21.98 -30.11
C GLY A 25 10.14 -22.43 -28.94
N GLU A 26 9.17 -21.59 -28.59
CA GLU A 26 7.86 -22.07 -28.18
C GLU A 26 6.89 -21.53 -29.23
N GLU A 27 6.52 -22.45 -30.13
CA GLU A 27 5.44 -22.26 -31.08
C GLU A 27 4.18 -21.79 -30.36
N ILE A 28 3.45 -20.96 -31.07
CA ILE A 28 2.14 -20.41 -30.78
C ILE A 28 1.21 -21.51 -30.26
N GLU A 29 0.94 -21.51 -28.95
CA GLU A 29 -0.33 -21.98 -28.42
C GLU A 29 -1.15 -20.74 -28.06
N GLU A 30 -1.98 -20.33 -29.04
CA GLU A 30 -3.20 -19.58 -28.81
C GLU A 30 -4.17 -20.42 -27.95
N GLU A 31 -3.84 -20.68 -26.70
CA GLU A 31 -4.85 -21.04 -25.70
C GLU A 31 -5.40 -19.74 -25.13
N GLY A 32 -6.56 -19.35 -25.66
CA GLY A 32 -7.28 -18.10 -25.41
C GLY A 32 -7.65 -17.86 -23.96
N GLU A 33 -6.69 -17.40 -23.16
CA GLU A 33 -6.98 -16.54 -22.02
C GLU A 33 -7.14 -15.11 -22.54
N ASP A 34 -8.35 -14.56 -22.41
CA ASP A 34 -8.64 -13.16 -22.68
C ASP A 34 -7.93 -12.29 -21.62
N LEU A 35 -6.68 -11.93 -21.91
CA LEU A 35 -5.85 -11.12 -21.02
C LEU A 35 -6.21 -9.64 -21.19
N PRO A 36 -6.37 -8.89 -20.08
CA PRO A 36 -6.77 -7.48 -20.14
C PRO A 36 -5.74 -6.57 -20.83
N PHE A 37 -4.47 -6.97 -20.88
CA PHE A 37 -3.41 -6.20 -21.54
C PHE A 37 -2.59 -7.06 -22.51
N ALA A 38 -1.92 -6.40 -23.45
CA ALA A 38 -0.97 -7.05 -24.34
C ALA A 38 0.18 -7.68 -23.54
N LYS A 39 0.30 -9.01 -23.61
CA LYS A 39 1.30 -9.79 -22.86
C LYS A 39 2.73 -9.31 -23.10
N ALA A 40 3.07 -8.95 -24.34
CA ALA A 40 4.41 -8.45 -24.70
C ALA A 40 4.79 -7.18 -23.93
N GLU A 41 3.85 -6.26 -23.76
CA GLU A 41 4.10 -4.97 -23.10
C GLU A 41 4.30 -5.14 -21.59
N VAL A 42 3.48 -5.99 -20.96
CA VAL A 42 3.66 -6.34 -19.54
C VAL A 42 5.03 -6.99 -19.32
N VAL A 43 5.44 -7.92 -20.18
CA VAL A 43 6.75 -8.58 -20.08
C VAL A 43 7.90 -7.59 -20.28
N ARG A 44 7.78 -6.64 -21.22
CA ARG A 44 8.77 -5.58 -21.45
C ARG A 44 8.99 -4.75 -20.20
N LEU A 45 7.91 -4.24 -19.60
CA LEU A 45 7.95 -3.45 -18.37
C LEU A 45 8.54 -4.25 -17.20
N MET A 46 8.19 -5.54 -17.07
CA MET A 46 8.76 -6.40 -16.05
C MET A 46 10.28 -6.55 -16.21
N LYS A 47 10.77 -6.82 -17.44
CA LYS A 47 12.21 -6.99 -17.69
C LYS A 47 13.00 -5.70 -17.45
N GLN A 48 12.41 -4.53 -17.68
CA GLN A 48 13.06 -3.23 -17.41
C GLN A 48 13.27 -2.96 -15.92
N ASN A 49 12.44 -3.55 -15.05
CA ASN A 49 12.45 -3.28 -13.61
C ASN A 49 12.97 -4.46 -12.77
N LEU A 50 13.23 -5.61 -13.39
CA LEU A 50 13.86 -6.77 -12.75
C LEU A 50 15.36 -6.78 -13.05
N ASP A 51 16.12 -7.44 -12.17
CA ASP A 51 17.55 -7.67 -12.41
C ASP A 51 17.76 -8.46 -13.71
N ARG A 52 18.83 -8.14 -14.44
CA ARG A 52 19.10 -8.65 -15.81
C ARG A 52 19.18 -10.18 -15.90
N ASP A 53 19.53 -10.85 -14.81
CA ASP A 53 19.67 -12.30 -14.71
C ASP A 53 18.36 -13.03 -14.35
N LYS A 54 17.27 -12.30 -14.08
CA LYS A 54 15.99 -12.89 -13.67
C LYS A 54 15.18 -13.36 -14.88
N MET A 55 14.89 -14.65 -14.91
CA MET A 55 13.97 -15.26 -15.87
C MET A 55 12.52 -15.27 -15.35
N ILE A 56 11.57 -14.84 -16.19
CA ILE A 56 10.14 -14.77 -15.86
C ILE A 56 9.42 -16.00 -16.41
N ARG A 57 8.86 -16.85 -15.54
CA ARG A 57 8.06 -18.01 -15.94
C ARG A 57 6.72 -17.59 -16.52
N GLU A 58 6.19 -18.40 -17.43
CA GLU A 58 4.94 -18.12 -18.14
C GLU A 58 3.76 -17.81 -17.21
N ARG A 59 3.53 -18.65 -16.19
CA ARG A 59 2.50 -18.42 -15.17
C ARG A 59 2.61 -17.04 -14.51
N VAL A 60 3.81 -16.53 -14.26
CA VAL A 60 4.01 -15.22 -13.62
C VAL A 60 3.60 -14.09 -14.57
N LYS A 61 3.86 -14.24 -15.87
CA LYS A 61 3.45 -13.25 -16.89
C LYS A 61 1.93 -13.14 -16.95
N VAL A 62 1.24 -14.28 -16.94
CA VAL A 62 -0.23 -14.38 -16.95
C VAL A 62 -0.83 -13.77 -15.69
N GLU A 63 -0.36 -14.17 -14.51
CA GLU A 63 -0.88 -13.67 -13.23
C GLU A 63 -0.63 -12.17 -13.06
N MET A 64 0.54 -11.67 -13.48
CA MET A 64 0.82 -10.23 -13.44
C MET A 64 -0.15 -9.45 -14.33
N ASN A 65 -0.46 -9.96 -15.52
CA ASN A 65 -1.40 -9.32 -16.43
C ASN A 65 -2.81 -9.26 -15.83
N LYS A 66 -3.29 -10.38 -15.24
CA LYS A 66 -4.58 -10.43 -14.53
C LYS A 66 -4.60 -9.45 -13.34
N PHE A 67 -3.53 -9.40 -12.55
CA PHE A 67 -3.40 -8.50 -11.40
C PHE A 67 -3.48 -7.02 -11.80
N LEU A 68 -2.79 -6.61 -12.87
CA LEU A 68 -2.92 -5.25 -13.40
C LEU A 68 -4.38 -4.94 -13.77
N GLY A 69 -5.11 -5.93 -14.29
CA GLY A 69 -6.53 -5.77 -14.63
C GLY A 69 -7.37 -5.55 -13.38
N GLU A 70 -7.15 -6.34 -12.33
CA GLU A 70 -7.82 -6.18 -11.04
C GLU A 70 -7.57 -4.81 -10.40
N VAL A 71 -6.33 -4.29 -10.51
CA VAL A 71 -5.99 -2.95 -10.01
C VAL A 71 -6.78 -1.89 -10.78
N LEU A 72 -6.84 -1.99 -12.10
CA LEU A 72 -7.61 -1.05 -12.93
C LEU A 72 -9.10 -1.10 -12.58
N VAL A 73 -9.69 -2.29 -12.41
CA VAL A 73 -11.09 -2.46 -11.98
C VAL A 73 -11.35 -1.75 -10.66
N LYS A 74 -10.47 -1.91 -9.66
CA LYS A 74 -10.62 -1.22 -8.37
C LYS A 74 -10.55 0.31 -8.49
N VAL A 75 -9.66 0.82 -9.34
CA VAL A 75 -9.59 2.27 -9.62
C VAL A 75 -10.90 2.74 -10.28
N CYS A 76 -11.45 1.97 -11.22
CA CYS A 76 -12.73 2.28 -11.84
C CYS A 76 -13.91 2.21 -10.86
N GLU A 77 -13.91 1.26 -9.92
CA GLU A 77 -14.91 1.17 -8.85
C GLU A 77 -14.89 2.42 -7.97
N GLN A 78 -13.71 2.91 -7.61
CA GLN A 78 -13.55 4.17 -6.86
C GLN A 78 -14.01 5.38 -7.68
N LEU A 79 -13.67 5.42 -8.97
CA LEU A 79 -14.13 6.48 -9.86
C LEU A 79 -15.66 6.53 -10.02
N ASN A 80 -16.34 5.39 -9.88
CA ASN A 80 -17.81 5.33 -9.90
C ASN A 80 -18.47 5.90 -8.63
N GLU A 81 -17.71 6.14 -7.56
CA GLU A 81 -18.25 6.80 -6.35
C GLU A 81 -18.53 8.29 -6.58
N TYR A 82 -17.89 8.89 -7.59
CA TYR A 82 -18.14 10.28 -7.96
C TYR A 82 -19.47 10.41 -8.72
N PRO A 83 -20.36 11.36 -8.35
CA PRO A 83 -21.70 11.46 -8.93
C PRO A 83 -21.73 12.15 -10.30
N TYR A 84 -20.60 12.21 -11.00
CA TYR A 84 -20.42 12.95 -12.25
C TYR A 84 -20.28 11.99 -13.42
N THR A 85 -20.78 12.39 -14.59
CA THR A 85 -20.70 11.58 -15.81
C THR A 85 -19.33 11.63 -16.48
N THR A 86 -18.56 12.68 -16.21
CA THR A 86 -17.22 12.89 -16.76
C THR A 86 -16.21 12.71 -15.64
N ILE A 87 -15.16 11.94 -15.91
CA ILE A 87 -14.05 11.72 -14.98
C ILE A 87 -12.99 12.79 -15.23
N GLU A 88 -12.66 13.56 -14.19
CA GLU A 88 -11.62 14.59 -14.21
C GLU A 88 -10.28 14.05 -13.67
N TYR A 89 -9.19 14.75 -13.98
CA TYR A 89 -7.85 14.34 -13.57
C TYR A 89 -7.70 14.28 -12.05
N GLU A 90 -8.33 15.20 -11.33
CA GLU A 90 -8.37 15.24 -9.87
C GLU A 90 -8.98 13.95 -9.29
N MET A 91 -10.05 13.44 -9.90
CA MET A 91 -10.73 12.20 -9.48
C MET A 91 -9.82 10.99 -9.69
N LEU A 92 -9.12 10.95 -10.83
CA LEU A 92 -8.14 9.90 -11.11
C LEU A 92 -6.97 9.95 -10.13
N LYS A 93 -6.42 11.15 -9.90
CA LYS A 93 -5.29 11.38 -8.99
C LYS A 93 -5.62 10.90 -7.58
N GLU A 94 -6.82 11.18 -7.08
CA GLU A 94 -7.30 10.68 -5.79
C GLU A 94 -7.45 9.16 -5.77
N SER A 95 -7.99 8.57 -6.84
CA SER A 95 -8.26 7.12 -6.93
C SER A 95 -6.97 6.29 -7.04
N ILE A 96 -5.94 6.78 -7.74
CA ILE A 96 -4.66 6.05 -7.88
C ILE A 96 -3.70 6.28 -6.70
N TYR A 97 -3.95 7.30 -5.87
CA TYR A 97 -3.07 7.70 -4.77
C TYR A 97 -2.69 6.57 -3.80
N PRO A 98 -3.59 5.66 -3.37
CA PRO A 98 -3.25 4.55 -2.48
C PRO A 98 -2.21 3.60 -3.09
N TYR A 99 -2.25 3.41 -4.41
CA TYR A 99 -1.36 2.50 -5.13
C TYR A 99 0.01 3.14 -5.39
N GLN A 100 0.06 4.45 -5.64
CA GLN A 100 1.31 5.19 -5.81
C GLN A 100 2.07 5.40 -4.50
N ASN A 101 1.36 5.47 -3.36
CA ASN A 101 1.94 5.84 -2.07
C ASN A 101 1.93 4.69 -1.05
N ILE A 102 1.83 3.43 -1.50
CA ILE A 102 1.58 2.29 -0.63
C ILE A 102 2.65 2.12 0.46
N GLU A 103 3.92 2.38 0.16
CA GLU A 103 5.03 2.29 1.13
C GLU A 103 4.87 3.33 2.24
N ARG A 104 4.73 4.60 1.86
CA ARG A 104 4.53 5.71 2.80
C ARG A 104 3.29 5.50 3.67
N ILE A 105 2.18 5.04 3.08
CA ILE A 105 0.94 4.74 3.81
C ILE A 105 1.18 3.63 4.86
N ASN A 106 1.96 2.60 4.51
CA ASN A 106 2.27 1.51 5.43
C ASN A 106 3.21 1.92 6.56
N GLU A 107 4.18 2.79 6.29
CA GLU A 107 5.07 3.36 7.31
C GLU A 107 4.28 4.23 8.30
N GLU A 108 3.43 5.11 7.76
CA GLU A 108 2.51 5.94 8.53
C GLU A 108 1.58 5.10 9.41
N LYS A 109 1.01 4.04 8.85
CA LYS A 109 0.18 3.08 9.59
C LYS A 109 0.95 2.45 10.76
N LYS A 110 2.20 2.03 10.56
CA LYS A 110 3.04 1.50 11.65
C LYS A 110 3.28 2.55 12.73
N ARG A 111 3.62 3.78 12.34
CA ARG A 111 3.85 4.88 13.28
C ARG A 111 2.60 5.17 14.12
N ILE A 112 1.44 5.29 13.49
CA ILE A 112 0.17 5.55 14.17
C ILE A 112 -0.16 4.42 15.15
N LEU A 113 0.02 3.15 14.76
CA LEU A 113 -0.18 2.01 15.64
C LEU A 113 0.74 2.06 16.86
N MET A 114 2.02 2.39 16.68
CA MET A 114 2.95 2.56 17.81
C MET A 114 2.46 3.63 18.79
N HIS A 115 2.02 4.78 18.28
CA HIS A 115 1.45 5.84 19.14
C HIS A 115 0.18 5.39 19.86
N LEU A 116 -0.71 4.67 19.17
CA LEU A 116 -1.93 4.14 19.77
C LEU A 116 -1.62 3.16 20.92
N HIS A 117 -0.61 2.30 20.72
CA HIS A 117 -0.16 1.37 21.76
C HIS A 117 0.44 2.08 22.97
N ALA A 118 1.20 3.15 22.76
CA ALA A 118 1.73 3.97 23.84
C ALA A 118 0.61 4.64 24.65
N ILE A 119 -0.35 5.28 23.98
CA ILE A 119 -1.52 5.91 24.64
C ILE A 119 -2.31 4.89 25.44
N LYS A 120 -2.53 3.69 24.88
CA LYS A 120 -3.22 2.62 25.60
C LYS A 120 -2.46 2.20 26.86
N ALA A 121 -1.14 2.04 26.78
CA ALA A 121 -0.31 1.70 27.94
C ALA A 121 -0.39 2.78 29.03
N ASP A 122 -0.42 4.06 28.64
CA ASP A 122 -0.61 5.18 29.55
C ASP A 122 -2.01 5.12 30.22
N CYS A 123 -3.07 4.85 29.45
CA CYS A 123 -4.41 4.64 29.99
C CYS A 123 -4.48 3.44 30.95
N ASP A 124 -3.83 2.33 30.62
CA ASP A 124 -3.77 1.11 31.44
C ASP A 124 -3.06 1.42 32.78
N ALA A 125 -1.95 2.17 32.75
CA ALA A 125 -1.23 2.61 33.95
C ALA A 125 -2.10 3.51 34.84
N LEU A 126 -2.75 4.52 34.26
CA LEU A 126 -3.68 5.40 34.99
C LEU A 126 -4.85 4.61 35.60
N SER A 127 -5.36 3.61 34.89
CA SER A 127 -6.43 2.73 35.39
C SER A 127 -5.98 1.96 36.63
N MET A 128 -4.76 1.41 36.61
CA MET A 128 -4.19 0.70 37.76
C MET A 128 -3.99 1.63 38.97
N ASP A 129 -3.53 2.86 38.75
CA ASP A 129 -3.32 3.84 39.83
C ASP A 129 -4.63 4.24 40.51
N VAL A 130 -5.71 4.43 39.74
CA VAL A 130 -7.06 4.69 40.28
C VAL A 130 -7.52 3.50 41.12
N GLN A 131 -7.40 2.27 40.60
CA GLN A 131 -7.78 1.08 41.35
C GLN A 131 -6.98 0.91 42.65
N LYS A 132 -5.68 1.21 42.63
CA LYS A 132 -4.82 1.18 43.82
C LYS A 132 -5.23 2.22 44.86
N THR A 133 -5.56 3.43 44.41
CA THR A 133 -6.01 4.52 45.29
C THR A 133 -7.36 4.20 45.95
N LEU A 134 -8.29 3.60 45.21
CA LEU A 134 -9.57 3.16 45.75
C LEU A 134 -9.38 2.07 46.81
N LYS A 135 -8.54 1.05 46.53
CA LYS A 135 -8.22 -0.01 47.51
C LYS A 135 -7.56 0.52 48.80
N LEU A 136 -6.71 1.54 48.70
CA LEU A 136 -6.07 2.16 49.88
C LEU A 136 -7.07 2.93 50.75
N LYS A 137 -8.10 3.53 50.13
CA LYS A 137 -9.18 4.21 50.87
C LYS A 137 -10.03 3.21 51.67
N ASP A 138 -10.35 2.07 51.08
CA ASP A 138 -11.13 1.02 51.76
C ASP A 138 -10.38 0.46 52.99
N VAL A 139 -9.04 0.43 52.98
CA VAL A 139 -8.22 -0.04 54.11
C VAL A 139 -8.08 1.02 55.21
N HIS A 140 -8.13 2.31 54.88
CA HIS A 140 -7.96 3.39 55.87
C HIS A 140 -9.23 3.68 56.70
N GLU A 141 -10.41 3.24 56.25
CA GLU A 141 -11.65 3.37 57.03
C GLU A 141 -11.79 2.27 58.11
N GLU A 142 -11.02 1.18 58.06
CA GLU A 142 -11.10 0.09 59.05
C GLU A 142 -10.14 0.24 60.26
N GLU A 143 -9.16 1.16 60.23
CA GLU A 143 -8.17 1.32 61.32
C GLU A 143 -8.41 2.52 62.26
N SER A 144 -9.49 3.30 62.08
CA SER A 144 -9.85 4.40 62.98
C SER A 144 -11.09 4.10 63.82
N ASP A 145 -11.02 3.11 64.71
CA ASP A 145 -11.99 2.96 65.80
C ASP A 145 -11.32 3.29 67.16
N PRO A 146 -11.70 4.40 67.82
CA PRO A 146 -11.09 4.85 69.07
C PRO A 146 -11.79 4.13 70.23
N ALA A 147 -11.33 2.94 70.59
CA ALA A 147 -11.86 2.23 71.75
C ALA A 147 -10.75 1.68 72.62
N PHE A 148 -10.15 2.52 73.46
CA PHE A 148 -9.83 2.18 74.86
C PHE A 148 -9.77 3.48 75.69
N LEU A 149 -10.97 3.96 76.05
CA LEU A 149 -11.24 4.60 77.33
C LEU A 149 -11.34 3.48 78.37
N ASP A 150 -10.34 3.37 79.25
CA ASP A 150 -10.49 3.22 80.71
C ASP A 150 -9.13 3.38 81.41
#